data_AF-A0A9X9SP01-F1
#
_entry.id   AF-A0A9X9SP01-F1
#
_cell.length_a   1.000
_cell.length_b   1.000
_cell.length_c   1.000
_cell.angle_alpha   90.00
_cell.angle_beta   90.00
_cell.angle_gamma   90.00
#
_symmetry.space_group_name_H-M   'P 1'
#
loop_
_entity.id
_entity.type
_entity.pdbx_description
1 polymer ?
#
loop_
_entity_poly.entity_id
_entity_poly.type
_entity_poly.pdbx_seq_one_letter_code
_entity_poly.pdbx_strand_id
1 'polypeptide(L)'
;MTALQFFWFFLIGLLFAGFFFLEGFDFGVGMAVQTLAHNEHEKDQIVETIGPVWDGNEVWLLTAGGAMFASFPYWYASLFSGYYLVLLTILCGLIIRGVSFEFRHKVPAEQKNIWNWTLTIGSALVPFFFGVMFISLIQGVPLDAKGNMMAHFGDYINLFSLVGGVAVLLLSYLHGLNYISLKTTGPVRDRARNYAAFLYWVLYLGLLVFALLLFLKTDFFSQHALGTLVLLVVIVALSLFAHASVFKQHEMSAFIASGLTFVALVALLFQGLFPRVMISSISSKYDLLIQNASSSPYTLKIMSIVAISLVPFVLAYTVWAYYIFRKRISLPVIVTGDK
;
A
#
# COMPACT_ATOMS: atom_id res chain seq x y z
N MET A 1 25.20 -12.51 -8.73
CA MET A 1 23.81 -12.77 -8.30
C MET A 1 23.31 -14.05 -8.97
N THR A 2 22.70 -14.95 -8.22
CA THR A 2 22.11 -16.19 -8.76
C THR A 2 20.67 -15.95 -9.26
N ALA A 3 20.15 -16.85 -10.09
CA ALA A 3 18.76 -16.77 -10.56
C ALA A 3 17.75 -16.81 -9.39
N LEU A 4 18.03 -17.60 -8.34
CA LEU A 4 17.18 -17.69 -7.15
C LEU A 4 17.18 -16.38 -6.35
N GLN A 5 18.34 -15.72 -6.21
CA GLN A 5 18.42 -14.42 -5.55
C GLN A 5 17.59 -13.36 -6.29
N PHE A 6 17.68 -13.33 -7.63
CA PHE A 6 16.86 -12.43 -8.44
C PHE A 6 15.37 -12.75 -8.33
N PHE A 7 15.00 -14.04 -8.42
CA PHE A 7 13.62 -14.50 -8.29
C PHE A 7 12.99 -14.05 -6.97
N TRP A 8 13.69 -14.21 -5.85
CA TRP A 8 13.18 -13.80 -4.54
C TRP A 8 13.09 -12.29 -4.37
N PHE A 9 14.05 -11.52 -4.91
CA PHE A 9 13.95 -10.06 -4.92
C PHE A 9 12.71 -9.60 -5.69
N PHE A 10 12.49 -10.16 -6.87
CA PHE A 10 11.30 -9.89 -7.67
C PHE A 10 10.02 -10.32 -6.93
N LEU A 11 10.00 -11.50 -6.32
CA LEU A 11 8.83 -12.02 -5.60
C LEU A 11 8.46 -11.14 -4.40
N ILE A 12 9.42 -10.61 -3.66
CA ILE A 12 9.15 -9.64 -2.58
C ILE A 12 8.53 -8.36 -3.14
N GLY A 13 9.05 -7.85 -4.26
CA GLY A 13 8.45 -6.71 -4.96
C GLY A 13 7.00 -6.99 -5.38
N LEU A 14 6.73 -8.21 -5.89
CA LEU A 14 5.38 -8.65 -6.25
C LEU A 14 4.46 -8.76 -5.02
N LEU A 15 4.95 -9.26 -3.89
CA LEU A 15 4.18 -9.36 -2.64
C LEU A 15 3.81 -7.97 -2.12
N PHE A 16 4.73 -7.00 -2.13
CA PHE A 16 4.40 -5.61 -1.76
C PHE A 16 3.46 -4.95 -2.78
N ALA A 17 3.63 -5.22 -4.07
CA ALA A 17 2.73 -4.70 -5.10
C ALA A 17 1.30 -5.25 -4.91
N GLY A 18 1.17 -6.55 -4.63
CA GLY A 18 -0.10 -7.19 -4.28
C GLY A 18 -0.71 -6.63 -3.00
N PHE A 19 0.11 -6.43 -1.96
CA PHE A 19 -0.31 -5.79 -0.71
C PHE A 19 -0.86 -4.38 -0.96
N PHE A 20 -0.15 -3.48 -1.64
CA PHE A 20 -0.67 -2.13 -1.89
C PHE A 20 -1.86 -2.11 -2.85
N PHE A 21 -1.95 -3.07 -3.78
CA PHE A 21 -3.14 -3.21 -4.61
C PHE A 21 -4.37 -3.63 -3.78
N LEU A 22 -4.22 -4.64 -2.91
CA LEU A 22 -5.34 -5.22 -2.17
C LEU A 22 -5.67 -4.40 -0.91
N GLU A 23 -4.67 -4.10 -0.10
CA GLU A 23 -4.84 -3.34 1.14
C GLU A 23 -4.99 -1.84 0.90
N GLY A 24 -4.46 -1.33 -0.22
CA GLY A 24 -4.48 0.10 -0.50
C GLY A 24 -5.90 0.67 -0.53
N PHE A 25 -6.87 -0.08 -1.06
CA PHE A 25 -8.26 0.36 -1.03
C PHE A 25 -8.93 0.12 0.33
N ASP A 26 -8.53 -0.90 1.11
CA ASP A 26 -9.04 -1.12 2.47
C ASP A 26 -8.66 0.07 3.38
N PHE A 27 -7.43 0.55 3.28
CA PHE A 27 -7.02 1.79 3.94
C PHE A 27 -7.85 2.99 3.46
N GLY A 28 -8.08 3.12 2.16
CA GLY A 28 -8.92 4.19 1.62
C GLY A 28 -10.37 4.14 2.11
N VAL A 29 -10.95 2.95 2.18
CA VAL A 29 -12.31 2.71 2.70
C VAL A 29 -12.37 3.05 4.18
N GLY A 30 -11.40 2.61 4.98
CA GLY A 30 -11.31 2.94 6.40
C GLY A 30 -11.21 4.46 6.65
N MET A 31 -10.42 5.19 5.83
CA MET A 31 -10.38 6.65 5.86
C MET A 31 -11.70 7.31 5.46
N ALA A 32 -12.45 6.71 4.52
CA ALA A 32 -13.73 7.21 4.04
C ALA A 32 -14.85 7.17 5.10
N VAL A 33 -14.73 6.34 6.13
CA VAL A 33 -15.77 6.19 7.16
C VAL A 33 -16.13 7.52 7.83
N GLN A 34 -15.15 8.34 8.23
CA GLN A 34 -15.45 9.66 8.82
C GLN A 34 -15.40 10.82 7.82
N THR A 35 -14.82 10.62 6.63
CA THR A 35 -14.60 11.71 5.66
C THR A 35 -15.65 11.77 4.55
N LEU A 36 -16.39 10.68 4.29
CA LEU A 36 -17.34 10.56 3.18
C LEU A 36 -18.80 10.35 3.62
N ALA A 37 -19.03 9.63 4.72
CA ALA A 37 -20.36 9.33 5.22
C ALA A 37 -20.93 10.47 6.06
N HIS A 38 -22.25 10.72 5.93
CA HIS A 38 -22.96 11.75 6.68
C HIS A 38 -23.77 11.19 7.86
N ASN A 39 -23.99 9.88 7.92
CA ASN A 39 -24.71 9.21 9.01
C ASN A 39 -24.19 7.79 9.25
N GLU A 40 -24.59 7.16 10.36
CA GLU A 40 -24.08 5.84 10.74
C GLU A 40 -24.47 4.71 9.76
N HIS A 41 -25.63 4.79 9.09
CA HIS A 41 -26.00 3.80 8.08
C HIS A 41 -25.07 3.85 6.87
N GLU A 42 -24.70 5.04 6.41
CA GLU A 42 -23.71 5.19 5.35
C GLU A 42 -22.31 4.72 5.80
N LYS A 43 -21.94 4.90 7.08
CA LYS A 43 -20.70 4.33 7.63
C LYS A 43 -20.72 2.82 7.65
N ASP A 44 -21.84 2.21 8.06
CA ASP A 44 -22.04 0.77 8.01
C ASP A 44 -21.91 0.26 6.56
N GLN A 45 -22.57 0.92 5.59
CA GLN A 45 -22.48 0.58 4.17
C GLN A 45 -21.03 0.63 3.64
N ILE A 46 -20.24 1.63 4.03
CA ILE A 46 -18.82 1.76 3.63
C ILE A 46 -18.00 0.60 4.22
N VAL A 47 -18.13 0.32 5.52
CA VAL A 47 -17.37 -0.75 6.20
C VAL A 47 -17.72 -2.13 5.63
N GLU A 48 -18.99 -2.39 5.34
CA GLU A 48 -19.46 -3.64 4.74
C GLU A 48 -18.83 -3.94 3.38
N THR A 49 -18.34 -2.93 2.64
CA THR A 49 -17.71 -3.15 1.34
C THR A 49 -16.45 -4.01 1.41
N ILE A 50 -15.71 -3.93 2.53
CA ILE A 50 -14.41 -4.61 2.72
C ILE A 50 -14.47 -5.70 3.79
N GLY A 51 -15.54 -5.77 4.58
CA GLY A 51 -15.71 -6.75 5.67
C GLY A 51 -15.35 -8.20 5.32
N PRO A 52 -15.72 -8.73 4.14
CA PRO A 52 -15.40 -10.12 3.78
C PRO A 52 -13.95 -10.38 3.31
N VAL A 53 -13.14 -9.33 3.04
CA VAL A 53 -11.84 -9.48 2.36
C VAL A 53 -10.66 -8.85 3.07
N TRP A 54 -10.87 -7.85 3.94
CA TRP A 54 -9.79 -7.05 4.54
C TRP A 54 -8.74 -7.90 5.29
N ASP A 55 -9.19 -8.88 6.07
CA ASP A 55 -8.29 -9.76 6.84
C ASP A 55 -7.39 -10.59 5.92
N GLY A 56 -7.96 -11.08 4.81
CA GLY A 56 -7.21 -11.82 3.79
C GLY A 56 -6.24 -10.94 2.99
N ASN A 57 -6.56 -9.67 2.79
CA ASN A 57 -5.65 -8.71 2.15
C ASN A 57 -4.44 -8.43 3.04
N GLU A 58 -4.63 -8.34 4.36
CA GLU A 58 -3.56 -7.99 5.31
C GLU A 58 -2.49 -9.10 5.40
N VAL A 59 -2.87 -10.35 5.12
CA VAL A 59 -1.95 -11.50 5.04
C VAL A 59 -0.87 -11.30 3.97
N TRP A 60 -1.09 -10.47 2.94
CA TRP A 60 -0.06 -10.15 1.95
C TRP A 60 1.13 -9.42 2.58
N LEU A 61 0.89 -8.53 3.56
CA LEU A 61 1.96 -7.87 4.29
C LEU A 61 2.74 -8.86 5.17
N LEU A 62 2.03 -9.73 5.88
CA LEU A 62 2.65 -10.77 6.70
C LEU A 62 3.52 -11.70 5.85
N THR A 63 3.03 -12.07 4.67
CA THR A 63 3.76 -12.90 3.71
C THR A 63 4.97 -12.15 3.15
N ALA A 64 4.86 -10.86 2.82
CA ALA A 64 5.99 -10.04 2.39
C ALA A 64 7.08 -9.99 3.48
N GLY A 65 6.71 -9.72 4.73
CA GLY A 65 7.65 -9.70 5.86
C GLY A 65 8.28 -11.07 6.13
N GLY A 66 7.49 -12.14 6.12
CA GLY A 66 7.98 -13.51 6.29
C GLY A 66 8.89 -13.96 5.14
N ALA A 67 8.56 -13.61 3.90
CA ALA A 67 9.39 -13.86 2.73
C ALA A 67 10.72 -13.11 2.81
N MET A 68 10.71 -11.85 3.26
CA MET A 68 11.93 -11.09 3.52
C MET A 68 12.78 -11.76 4.58
N PHE A 69 12.20 -12.14 5.72
CA PHE A 69 12.92 -12.83 6.80
C PHE A 69 13.59 -14.13 6.31
N ALA A 70 12.86 -14.92 5.51
CA ALA A 70 13.33 -16.23 5.08
C ALA A 70 14.30 -16.16 3.87
N SER A 71 14.13 -15.21 2.94
CA SER A 71 14.96 -15.12 1.73
C SER A 71 16.05 -14.06 1.79
N PHE A 72 15.88 -12.97 2.55
CA PHE A 72 16.84 -11.90 2.75
C PHE A 72 16.96 -11.49 4.24
N PRO A 73 17.47 -12.39 5.11
CA PRO A 73 17.48 -12.17 6.55
C PRO A 73 18.27 -10.93 6.98
N TYR A 74 19.36 -10.59 6.30
CA TYR A 74 20.12 -9.37 6.61
C TYR A 74 19.35 -8.11 6.22
N TRP A 75 18.63 -8.13 5.10
CA TRP A 75 17.75 -7.02 4.72
C TRP A 75 16.64 -6.84 5.75
N TYR A 76 15.99 -7.94 6.12
CA TYR A 76 14.97 -7.95 7.16
C TYR A 76 15.51 -7.37 8.48
N ALA A 77 16.66 -7.84 8.95
CA ALA A 77 17.24 -7.40 10.23
C ALA A 77 17.58 -5.91 10.21
N SER A 78 18.28 -5.42 9.19
CA SER A 78 18.65 -4.01 9.06
C SER A 78 17.43 -3.10 8.92
N LEU A 79 16.43 -3.51 8.12
CA LEU A 79 15.20 -2.75 7.94
C LEU A 79 14.40 -2.66 9.24
N PHE A 80 14.12 -3.79 9.88
CA PHE A 80 13.25 -3.83 11.07
C PHE A 80 13.89 -3.20 12.31
N SER A 81 15.21 -3.34 12.47
CA SER A 81 15.93 -2.66 13.56
C SER A 81 16.11 -1.16 13.29
N GLY A 82 16.47 -0.79 12.06
CA GLY A 82 16.66 0.60 11.65
C GLY A 82 15.36 1.39 11.70
N TYR A 83 14.26 0.87 11.16
CA TYR A 83 12.97 1.54 11.13
C TYR A 83 12.08 1.22 12.34
N TYR A 84 12.66 0.82 13.47
CA TYR A 84 11.90 0.31 14.63
C TYR A 84 10.69 1.18 15.01
N LEU A 85 10.87 2.48 15.20
CA LEU A 85 9.78 3.38 15.60
C LEU A 85 8.72 3.56 14.50
N VAL A 86 9.12 3.57 13.23
CA VAL A 86 8.21 3.70 12.09
C VAL A 86 7.38 2.43 11.94
N LEU A 87 8.02 1.25 12.01
CA LEU A 87 7.35 -0.04 11.93
C LEU A 87 6.49 -0.34 13.15
N LEU A 88 6.91 0.07 14.36
CA LEU A 88 6.07 0.00 15.55
C LEU A 88 4.82 0.86 15.40
N THR A 89 4.96 2.05 14.82
CA THR A 89 3.84 2.95 14.55
C THR A 89 2.87 2.33 13.54
N ILE A 90 3.38 1.75 12.46
CA ILE A 90 2.60 0.96 11.49
C ILE A 90 1.87 -0.18 12.21
N LEU A 91 2.56 -0.96 13.03
CA LEU A 91 1.97 -2.07 13.79
C LEU A 91 0.83 -1.58 14.70
N CYS A 92 1.03 -0.50 15.46
CA CYS A 92 -0.03 0.09 16.27
C CYS A 92 -1.23 0.52 15.42
N GLY A 93 -0.99 1.12 14.24
CA GLY A 93 -2.04 1.49 13.30
C GLY A 93 -2.85 0.29 12.80
N LEU A 94 -2.17 -0.80 12.45
CA LEU A 94 -2.79 -2.07 12.02
C LEU A 94 -3.62 -2.70 13.16
N ILE A 95 -3.07 -2.76 14.37
CA ILE A 95 -3.79 -3.28 15.55
C ILE A 95 -5.07 -2.46 15.79
N ILE A 96 -4.95 -1.14 15.85
CA ILE A 96 -6.08 -0.23 16.08
C ILE A 96 -7.14 -0.43 14.99
N ARG A 97 -6.73 -0.61 13.73
CA ARG A 97 -7.64 -0.87 12.62
C ARG A 97 -8.40 -2.19 12.79
N GLY A 98 -7.68 -3.30 13.05
CA GLY A 98 -8.28 -4.63 13.23
C GLY A 98 -9.29 -4.67 14.38
N VAL A 99 -8.92 -4.13 15.55
CA VAL A 99 -9.87 -4.06 16.69
C VAL A 99 -11.06 -3.16 16.41
N SER A 100 -10.88 -2.11 15.59
CA SER A 100 -11.98 -1.22 15.22
C SER A 100 -13.04 -1.92 14.39
N PHE A 101 -12.66 -2.81 13.45
CA PHE A 101 -13.65 -3.61 12.72
C PHE A 101 -14.43 -4.55 13.65
N GLU A 102 -13.72 -5.28 14.51
CA GLU A 102 -14.33 -6.27 15.40
C GLU A 102 -15.25 -5.67 16.47
N PHE A 103 -14.81 -4.58 17.12
CA PHE A 103 -15.54 -4.00 18.25
C PHE A 103 -16.66 -3.06 17.80
N ARG A 104 -16.54 -2.41 16.64
CA ARG A 104 -17.60 -1.54 16.10
C ARG A 104 -18.93 -2.28 15.92
N HIS A 105 -18.91 -3.57 15.58
CA HIS A 105 -20.12 -4.39 15.43
C HIS A 105 -20.71 -4.88 16.76
N LYS A 106 -19.95 -4.78 17.86
CA LYS A 106 -20.31 -5.32 19.18
C LYS A 106 -20.74 -4.25 20.18
N VAL A 107 -20.64 -2.96 19.83
CA VAL A 107 -20.99 -1.85 20.72
C VAL A 107 -22.31 -1.17 20.33
N PRO A 108 -23.01 -0.52 21.29
CA PRO A 108 -24.16 0.33 21.00
C PRO A 108 -23.81 1.49 20.07
N ALA A 109 -24.83 2.04 19.38
CA ALA A 109 -24.65 3.11 18.40
C ALA A 109 -23.89 4.34 18.96
N GLU A 110 -24.14 4.70 20.22
CA GLU A 110 -23.49 5.83 20.91
C GLU A 110 -21.97 5.67 21.05
N GLN A 111 -21.48 4.42 21.11
CA GLN A 111 -20.06 4.11 21.29
C GLN A 111 -19.34 3.81 19.96
N LYS A 112 -20.07 3.68 18.84
CA LYS A 112 -19.47 3.43 17.53
C LYS A 112 -18.53 4.54 17.06
N ASN A 113 -18.75 5.79 17.49
CA ASN A 113 -17.99 6.92 17.00
C ASN A 113 -16.49 6.85 17.35
N ILE A 114 -16.12 6.30 18.51
CA ILE A 114 -14.72 6.08 18.88
C ILE A 114 -14.09 5.12 17.87
N TRP A 115 -14.76 3.99 17.59
CA TRP A 115 -14.28 2.99 16.64
C TRP A 115 -14.23 3.48 15.19
N ASN A 116 -15.16 4.37 14.81
CA ASN A 116 -15.15 5.03 13.51
C ASN A 116 -13.90 5.93 13.35
N TRP A 117 -13.54 6.68 14.39
CA TRP A 117 -12.35 7.53 14.38
C TRP A 117 -11.06 6.72 14.42
N THR A 118 -10.97 5.70 15.27
CA THR A 118 -9.79 4.85 15.34
C THR A 118 -9.56 4.07 14.04
N LEU A 119 -10.64 3.60 13.39
CA LEU A 119 -10.58 3.01 12.04
C LEU A 119 -10.03 4.01 11.02
N THR A 120 -10.55 5.24 11.00
CA THR A 120 -10.10 6.30 10.09
C THR A 120 -8.62 6.64 10.31
N ILE A 121 -8.22 6.84 11.57
CA ILE A 121 -6.85 7.22 11.94
C ILE A 121 -5.87 6.09 11.63
N GLY A 122 -6.18 4.85 12.03
CA GLY A 122 -5.33 3.69 11.73
C GLY A 122 -5.15 3.49 10.22
N SER A 123 -6.22 3.66 9.45
CA SER A 123 -6.21 3.53 8.00
C SER A 123 -5.50 4.67 7.27
N ALA A 124 -5.34 5.83 7.90
CA ALA A 124 -4.51 6.92 7.39
C ALA A 124 -3.03 6.74 7.78
N LEU A 125 -2.78 6.42 9.05
CA LEU A 125 -1.45 6.34 9.63
C LEU A 125 -0.59 5.28 8.93
N VAL A 126 -1.14 4.11 8.67
CA VAL A 126 -0.40 2.98 8.08
C VAL A 126 0.17 3.30 6.69
N PRO A 127 -0.64 3.65 5.65
CA PRO A 127 -0.10 3.95 4.33
C PRO A 127 0.84 5.17 4.34
N PHE A 128 0.58 6.17 5.20
CA PHE A 128 1.48 7.32 5.36
C PHE A 128 2.88 6.88 5.80
N PHE A 129 2.99 6.10 6.88
CA PHE A 129 4.29 5.68 7.39
C PHE A 129 4.98 4.64 6.51
N PHE A 130 4.23 3.81 5.77
CA PHE A 130 4.81 2.99 4.71
C PHE A 130 5.46 3.87 3.62
N GLY A 131 4.78 4.92 3.16
CA GLY A 131 5.35 5.86 2.20
C GLY A 131 6.60 6.56 2.74
N VAL A 132 6.56 7.03 3.99
CA VAL A 132 7.75 7.59 4.66
C VAL A 132 8.91 6.61 4.66
N MET A 133 8.68 5.36 5.09
CA MET A 133 9.70 4.33 5.17
C MET A 133 10.31 4.01 3.81
N PHE A 134 9.48 3.73 2.80
CA PHE A 134 9.98 3.37 1.48
C PHE A 134 10.72 4.51 0.80
N ILE A 135 10.26 5.76 0.95
CA ILE A 135 10.90 6.91 0.30
C ILE A 135 12.20 7.31 1.00
N SER A 136 12.26 7.29 2.33
CA SER A 136 13.54 7.47 3.05
C SER A 136 14.53 6.34 2.73
N LEU A 137 14.06 5.10 2.54
CA LEU A 137 14.91 3.98 2.16
C LEU A 137 15.56 4.14 0.77
N ILE A 138 14.82 4.63 -0.23
CA ILE A 138 15.40 4.86 -1.58
C ILE A 138 16.24 6.14 -1.67
N GLN A 139 16.05 7.09 -0.74
CA GLN A 139 16.94 8.24 -0.58
C GLN A 139 18.30 7.83 -0.02
N GLY A 140 18.32 6.76 0.77
CA GLY A 140 19.50 6.25 1.45
C GLY A 140 19.46 6.54 2.94
N VAL A 141 19.94 5.56 3.72
CA VAL A 141 19.94 5.58 5.19
C VAL A 141 21.36 5.46 5.74
N PRO A 142 21.64 5.95 6.96
CA PRO A 142 22.97 5.87 7.56
C PRO A 142 23.29 4.42 7.97
N LEU A 143 23.71 3.63 6.98
CA LEU A 143 24.01 2.21 7.09
C LEU A 143 25.53 2.00 7.10
N ASP A 144 26.03 1.36 8.16
CA ASP A 144 27.45 1.07 8.34
C ASP A 144 27.89 -0.23 7.63
N ALA A 145 29.20 -0.51 7.69
CA ALA A 145 29.81 -1.70 7.08
C ALA A 145 29.29 -3.05 7.63
N LYS A 146 28.67 -3.04 8.82
CA LYS A 146 28.10 -4.24 9.46
C LYS A 146 26.61 -4.38 9.17
N GLY A 147 26.01 -3.45 8.42
CA GLY A 147 24.58 -3.42 8.15
C GLY A 147 23.75 -2.85 9.32
N ASN A 148 24.38 -2.19 10.29
CA ASN A 148 23.63 -1.49 11.34
C ASN A 148 23.23 -0.11 10.82
N MET A 149 21.97 0.25 11.05
CA MET A 149 21.42 1.54 10.71
C MET A 149 21.33 2.41 11.97
N MET A 150 22.08 3.52 11.98
CA MET A 150 22.11 4.48 13.09
C MET A 150 21.43 5.77 12.65
N ALA A 151 20.10 5.73 12.50
CA ALA A 151 19.33 6.84 11.96
C ALA A 151 18.66 7.69 13.04
N HIS A 152 18.72 9.00 12.82
CA HIS A 152 18.05 10.03 13.59
C HIS A 152 16.70 10.38 12.98
N PHE A 153 15.88 11.15 13.72
CA PHE A 153 14.54 11.54 13.27
C PHE A 153 14.52 12.15 11.85
N GLY A 154 15.50 13.00 11.53
CA GLY A 154 15.60 13.66 10.23
C GLY A 154 15.98 12.74 9.06
N ASP A 155 16.53 11.56 9.33
CA ASP A 155 16.80 10.57 8.29
C ASP A 155 15.49 9.92 7.81
N TYR A 156 14.57 9.65 8.74
CA TYR A 156 13.25 9.10 8.42
C TYR A 156 12.28 10.18 7.92
N ILE A 157 12.21 11.31 8.62
CA ILE A 157 11.24 12.39 8.39
C ILE A 157 11.96 13.57 7.78
N ASN A 158 11.90 13.65 6.45
CA ASN A 158 12.45 14.72 5.65
C ASN A 158 11.45 15.09 4.54
N LEU A 159 11.76 16.14 3.78
CA LEU A 159 10.84 16.62 2.73
C LEU A 159 10.45 15.52 1.73
N PHE A 160 11.41 14.70 1.29
CA PHE A 160 11.14 13.67 0.30
C PHE A 160 10.30 12.54 0.88
N SER A 161 10.62 12.06 2.08
CA SER A 161 9.84 11.01 2.74
C SER A 161 8.44 11.47 3.13
N LEU A 162 8.25 12.73 3.52
CA LEU A 162 6.93 13.30 3.80
C LEU A 162 6.07 13.40 2.53
N VAL A 163 6.64 13.84 1.40
CA VAL A 163 5.95 13.83 0.10
C VAL A 163 5.55 12.40 -0.26
N GLY A 164 6.44 11.44 -0.05
CA GLY A 164 6.17 10.00 -0.20
C GLY A 164 5.00 9.50 0.64
N GLY A 165 5.02 9.80 1.94
CA GLY A 165 3.96 9.41 2.87
C GLY A 165 2.60 10.00 2.48
N VAL A 166 2.56 11.29 2.17
CA VAL A 166 1.32 11.96 1.71
C VAL A 166 0.85 11.38 0.37
N ALA A 167 1.75 11.07 -0.55
CA ALA A 167 1.40 10.49 -1.84
C ALA A 167 0.79 9.08 -1.69
N VAL A 168 1.38 8.21 -0.88
CA VAL A 168 0.85 6.86 -0.62
C VAL A 168 -0.49 6.93 0.11
N LEU A 169 -0.63 7.83 1.10
CA LEU A 169 -1.91 8.09 1.77
C LEU A 169 -3.00 8.54 0.78
N LEU A 170 -2.70 9.52 -0.07
CA LEU A 170 -3.64 10.04 -1.06
C LEU A 170 -4.01 8.98 -2.12
N LEU A 171 -3.02 8.21 -2.59
CA LEU A 171 -3.27 7.10 -3.51
C LEU A 171 -4.16 6.03 -2.87
N SER A 172 -3.94 5.67 -1.60
CA SER A 172 -4.78 4.72 -0.87
C SER A 172 -6.19 5.24 -0.75
N TYR A 173 -6.35 6.53 -0.39
CA TYR A 173 -7.66 7.16 -0.30
C TYR A 173 -8.40 7.17 -1.64
N LEU A 174 -7.74 7.57 -2.74
CA LEU A 174 -8.30 7.52 -4.10
C LEU A 174 -8.68 6.09 -4.51
N HIS A 175 -7.83 5.10 -4.20
CA HIS A 175 -8.10 3.70 -4.50
C HIS A 175 -9.34 3.19 -3.75
N GLY A 176 -9.47 3.56 -2.47
CA GLY A 176 -10.66 3.27 -1.65
C GLY A 176 -11.92 3.97 -2.14
N LEU A 177 -11.86 5.25 -2.56
CA LEU A 177 -13.00 5.95 -3.13
C LEU A 177 -13.48 5.29 -4.43
N ASN A 178 -12.56 4.88 -5.31
CA ASN A 178 -12.89 4.12 -6.51
C ASN A 178 -13.54 2.77 -6.17
N TYR A 179 -13.04 2.09 -5.14
CA TYR A 179 -13.62 0.83 -4.66
C TYR A 179 -15.03 1.03 -4.05
N ILE A 180 -15.22 2.05 -3.22
CA ILE A 180 -16.53 2.42 -2.67
C ILE A 180 -17.52 2.69 -3.80
N SER A 181 -17.12 3.46 -4.82
CA SER A 181 -17.98 3.71 -5.98
C SER A 181 -18.36 2.43 -6.71
N LEU A 182 -17.41 1.51 -6.89
CA LEU A 182 -17.65 0.21 -7.50
C LEU A 182 -18.62 -0.67 -6.69
N LYS A 183 -18.52 -0.61 -5.36
CA LYS A 183 -19.15 -1.52 -4.41
C LYS A 183 -20.43 -1.02 -3.76
N THR A 184 -20.78 0.26 -3.86
CA THR A 184 -21.97 0.83 -3.20
C THR A 184 -23.02 1.29 -4.21
N THR A 185 -24.21 1.60 -3.70
CA THR A 185 -25.30 2.27 -4.44
C THR A 185 -25.77 3.50 -3.68
N GLY A 186 -26.42 4.45 -4.38
CA GLY A 186 -27.04 5.62 -3.76
C GLY A 186 -26.05 6.77 -3.49
N PRO A 187 -26.35 7.67 -2.55
CA PRO A 187 -25.60 8.92 -2.35
C PRO A 187 -24.11 8.74 -2.05
N VAL A 188 -23.73 7.69 -1.30
CA VAL A 188 -22.32 7.38 -0.96
C VAL A 188 -21.49 7.15 -2.24
N ARG A 189 -22.06 6.44 -3.21
CA ARG A 189 -21.44 6.18 -4.52
C ARG A 189 -21.14 7.48 -5.26
N ASP A 190 -22.12 8.39 -5.30
CA ASP A 190 -21.99 9.67 -6.01
C ASP A 190 -20.95 10.57 -5.36
N ARG A 191 -20.96 10.65 -4.03
CA ARG A 191 -19.94 11.43 -3.29
C ARG A 191 -18.55 10.85 -3.47
N ALA A 192 -18.38 9.53 -3.44
CA ALA A 192 -17.09 8.89 -3.65
C ALA A 192 -16.47 9.28 -5.00
N ARG A 193 -17.28 9.29 -6.06
CA ARG A 193 -16.86 9.72 -7.40
C ARG A 193 -16.48 11.19 -7.45
N ASN A 194 -17.30 12.05 -6.85
CA ASN A 194 -17.05 13.50 -6.86
C ASN A 194 -15.76 13.83 -6.10
N TYR A 195 -15.52 13.20 -4.95
CA TYR A 195 -14.28 13.36 -4.19
C TYR A 195 -13.08 12.84 -4.99
N ALA A 196 -13.19 11.66 -5.59
CA ALA A 196 -12.12 11.10 -6.41
C ALA A 196 -11.76 12.03 -7.59
N ALA A 197 -12.76 12.53 -8.33
CA ALA A 197 -12.56 13.44 -9.46
C ALA A 197 -11.84 14.74 -9.07
N PHE A 198 -12.08 15.26 -7.86
CA PHE A 198 -11.31 16.42 -7.36
C PHE A 198 -9.89 16.02 -6.93
N LEU A 199 -9.77 14.96 -6.14
CA LEU A 199 -8.51 14.56 -5.50
C LEU A 199 -7.45 14.05 -6.50
N TYR A 200 -7.84 13.57 -7.68
CA TYR A 200 -6.89 13.26 -8.74
C TYR A 200 -6.08 14.48 -9.21
N TRP A 201 -6.65 15.70 -9.18
CA TRP A 201 -5.88 16.91 -9.47
C TRP A 201 -4.81 17.18 -8.41
N VAL A 202 -5.13 16.94 -7.14
CA VAL A 202 -4.18 17.02 -6.03
C VAL A 202 -3.08 15.97 -6.20
N LEU A 203 -3.45 14.75 -6.63
CA LEU A 203 -2.49 13.69 -6.92
C LEU A 203 -1.49 14.11 -8.00
N TYR A 204 -1.92 14.78 -9.07
CA TYR A 204 -0.99 15.22 -10.13
C TYR A 204 0.05 16.20 -9.62
N LEU A 205 -0.34 17.15 -8.77
CA LEU A 205 0.62 18.04 -8.12
C LEU A 205 1.60 17.23 -7.26
N GLY A 206 1.10 16.27 -6.49
CA GLY A 206 1.94 15.36 -5.69
C GLY A 206 2.91 14.54 -6.53
N LEU A 207 2.46 13.98 -7.66
CA LEU A 207 3.30 13.19 -8.59
C LEU A 207 4.40 14.05 -9.22
N LEU A 208 4.11 15.31 -9.57
CA LEU A 208 5.12 16.24 -10.08
C LEU A 208 6.20 16.54 -9.04
N VAL A 209 5.80 16.87 -7.81
CA VAL A 209 6.73 17.11 -6.71
C VAL A 209 7.54 15.86 -6.39
N PHE A 210 6.89 14.69 -6.36
CA PHE A 210 7.53 13.41 -6.15
C PHE A 210 8.57 13.10 -7.24
N ALA A 211 8.23 13.24 -8.52
CA ALA A 211 9.14 12.98 -9.63
C ALA A 211 10.35 13.93 -9.60
N LEU A 212 10.14 15.20 -9.27
CA LEU A 212 11.22 16.17 -9.10
C LEU A 212 12.14 15.77 -7.94
N LEU A 213 11.59 15.44 -6.77
CA LEU A 213 12.40 15.04 -5.62
C LEU A 213 13.11 13.71 -5.87
N LEU A 214 12.48 12.76 -6.55
CA LEU A 214 13.11 11.51 -6.98
C LEU A 214 14.34 11.80 -7.84
N PHE A 215 14.22 12.69 -8.83
CA PHE A 215 15.36 13.10 -9.67
C PHE A 215 16.48 13.78 -8.87
N LEU A 216 16.14 14.58 -7.86
CA LEU A 216 17.12 15.35 -7.09
C LEU A 216 17.75 14.59 -5.92
N LYS A 217 17.07 13.59 -5.37
CA LYS A 217 17.41 12.94 -4.10
C LYS A 217 17.82 11.49 -4.22
N THR A 218 17.70 10.88 -5.40
CA THR A 218 18.12 9.50 -5.63
C THR A 218 19.03 9.39 -6.85
N ASP A 219 19.71 8.25 -6.95
CA ASP A 219 20.57 7.93 -8.08
C ASP A 219 19.85 7.16 -9.20
N PHE A 220 18.51 7.04 -9.12
CA PHE A 220 17.70 6.21 -10.01
C PHE A 220 17.91 6.58 -11.49
N PHE A 221 17.92 7.86 -11.82
CA PHE A 221 18.16 8.30 -13.19
C PHE A 221 19.61 8.10 -13.66
N SER A 222 20.58 8.09 -12.74
CA SER A 222 21.98 7.83 -13.09
C SER A 222 22.23 6.34 -13.37
N GLN A 223 21.58 5.47 -12.61
CA GLN A 223 21.76 4.01 -12.72
C GLN A 223 20.80 3.37 -13.73
N HIS A 224 19.58 3.91 -13.83
CA HIS A 224 18.45 3.26 -14.50
C HIS A 224 17.52 4.23 -15.24
N ALA A 225 18.08 5.26 -15.87
CA ALA A 225 17.36 6.33 -16.57
C ALA A 225 16.09 5.87 -17.31
N LEU A 226 16.25 4.89 -18.22
CA LEU A 226 15.15 4.43 -19.07
C LEU A 226 14.06 3.72 -18.28
N GLY A 227 14.43 2.83 -17.35
CA GLY A 227 13.46 2.11 -16.51
C GLY A 227 12.68 3.06 -15.60
N THR A 228 13.38 4.02 -14.98
CA THR A 228 12.78 5.04 -14.12
C THR A 228 11.83 5.94 -14.92
N LEU A 229 12.24 6.43 -16.09
CA LEU A 229 11.40 7.26 -16.94
C LEU A 229 10.15 6.52 -17.42
N VAL A 230 10.29 5.28 -17.90
CA VAL A 230 9.17 4.45 -18.34
C VAL A 230 8.16 4.25 -17.22
N LEU A 231 8.62 3.90 -16.01
CA LEU A 231 7.72 3.66 -14.88
C LEU A 231 7.03 4.95 -14.41
N LEU A 232 7.70 6.09 -14.41
CA LEU A 232 7.06 7.39 -14.14
C LEU A 232 5.96 7.71 -15.17
N VAL A 233 6.24 7.49 -16.46
CA VAL A 233 5.24 7.67 -17.53
C VAL A 233 4.06 6.72 -17.33
N VAL A 234 4.30 5.46 -16.97
CA VAL A 234 3.25 4.47 -16.68
C VAL A 234 2.40 4.89 -15.48
N ILE A 235 3.00 5.36 -14.39
CA ILE A 235 2.28 5.87 -13.21
C ILE A 235 1.35 7.03 -13.60
N VAL A 236 1.86 8.00 -14.38
CA VAL A 236 1.07 9.13 -14.85
C VAL A 236 -0.05 8.68 -15.78
N ALA A 237 0.24 7.82 -16.76
CA ALA A 237 -0.73 7.31 -17.71
C ALA A 237 -1.86 6.52 -17.02
N LEU A 238 -1.54 5.65 -16.06
CA LEU A 238 -2.52 4.91 -15.27
C LEU A 238 -3.35 5.84 -14.38
N SER A 239 -2.73 6.86 -13.77
CA SER A 239 -3.45 7.85 -12.96
C SER A 239 -4.41 8.71 -13.79
N LEU A 240 -4.01 9.09 -15.01
CA LEU A 240 -4.86 9.79 -15.97
C LEU A 240 -6.01 8.90 -16.45
N PHE A 241 -5.73 7.65 -16.76
CA PHE A 241 -6.74 6.69 -17.19
C PHE A 241 -7.76 6.39 -16.07
N ALA A 242 -7.29 6.27 -14.82
CA ALA A 242 -8.16 6.11 -13.65
C ALA A 242 -9.09 7.33 -13.50
N HIS A 243 -8.53 8.54 -13.55
CA HIS A 243 -9.30 9.79 -13.43
C HIS A 243 -10.32 9.96 -14.57
N ALA A 244 -9.93 9.70 -15.82
CA ALA A 244 -10.85 9.72 -16.95
C ALA A 244 -11.98 8.69 -16.79
N SER A 245 -11.67 7.52 -16.23
CA SER A 245 -12.66 6.48 -15.93
C SER A 245 -13.65 6.92 -14.83
N VAL A 246 -13.20 7.70 -13.83
CA VAL A 246 -14.09 8.31 -12.83
C VAL A 246 -15.11 9.25 -13.50
N PHE A 247 -14.65 10.16 -14.37
CA PHE A 247 -15.57 11.05 -15.10
C PHE A 247 -16.56 10.32 -16.00
N LYS A 248 -16.10 9.25 -16.67
CA LYS A 248 -16.94 8.39 -17.51
C LYS A 248 -17.79 7.40 -16.71
N GLN A 249 -17.68 7.39 -15.38
CA GLN A 249 -18.40 6.49 -14.48
C GLN A 249 -18.09 4.99 -14.73
N HIS A 250 -16.92 4.69 -15.29
CA HIS A 250 -16.42 3.33 -15.52
C HIS A 250 -15.65 2.84 -14.28
N GLU A 251 -16.38 2.50 -13.22
CA GLU A 251 -15.80 2.28 -11.87
C GLU A 251 -14.81 1.12 -11.79
N MET A 252 -15.05 0.04 -12.52
CA MET A 252 -14.11 -1.10 -12.54
C MET A 252 -12.77 -0.68 -13.17
N SER A 253 -12.82 0.08 -14.26
CA SER A 253 -11.62 0.61 -14.91
C SER A 253 -10.89 1.61 -14.01
N ALA A 254 -11.61 2.48 -13.32
CA ALA A 254 -11.03 3.40 -12.34
C ALA A 254 -10.31 2.66 -11.20
N PHE A 255 -10.97 1.65 -10.63
CA PHE A 255 -10.43 0.81 -9.58
C PHE A 255 -9.15 0.09 -10.02
N ILE A 256 -9.22 -0.68 -11.13
CA ILE A 256 -8.06 -1.44 -11.63
C ILE A 256 -6.89 -0.50 -11.96
N ALA A 257 -7.15 0.63 -12.63
CA ALA A 257 -6.11 1.58 -13.01
C ALA A 257 -5.43 2.23 -11.79
N SER A 258 -6.21 2.60 -10.76
CA SER A 258 -5.64 3.10 -9.50
C SER A 258 -4.82 2.04 -8.76
N GLY A 259 -5.25 0.78 -8.74
CA GLY A 259 -4.45 -0.32 -8.17
C GLY A 259 -3.18 -0.60 -8.97
N LEU A 260 -3.25 -0.58 -10.31
CA LEU A 260 -2.06 -0.73 -11.17
C LEU A 260 -1.08 0.45 -11.00
N THR A 261 -1.56 1.62 -10.60
CA THR A 261 -0.69 2.76 -10.25
C THR A 261 0.16 2.43 -9.01
N PHE A 262 -0.40 1.76 -8.00
CA PHE A 262 0.37 1.22 -6.88
C PHE A 262 1.39 0.18 -7.32
N VAL A 263 0.99 -0.76 -8.19
CA VAL A 263 1.91 -1.78 -8.72
C VAL A 263 3.08 -1.12 -9.46
N ALA A 264 2.81 -0.10 -10.29
CA ALA A 264 3.85 0.64 -10.99
C ALA A 264 4.75 1.45 -10.05
N LEU A 265 4.20 2.02 -8.97
CA LEU A 265 4.98 2.69 -7.92
C LEU A 265 5.91 1.72 -7.21
N VAL A 266 5.43 0.55 -6.77
CA VAL A 266 6.29 -0.47 -6.16
C VAL A 266 7.35 -0.96 -7.14
N ALA A 267 6.98 -1.18 -8.40
CA ALA A 267 7.94 -1.53 -9.45
C ALA A 267 9.02 -0.45 -9.62
N LEU A 268 8.66 0.84 -9.60
CA LEU A 268 9.62 1.95 -9.66
C LEU A 268 10.64 1.89 -8.51
N LEU A 269 10.17 1.66 -7.28
CA LEU A 269 11.04 1.58 -6.10
C LEU A 269 12.00 0.39 -6.19
N PHE A 270 11.51 -0.80 -6.50
CA PHE A 270 12.33 -2.01 -6.61
C PHE A 270 13.28 -1.96 -7.80
N GLN A 271 12.83 -1.39 -8.91
CA GLN A 271 13.65 -1.16 -10.10
C GLN A 271 14.84 -0.28 -9.74
N GLY A 272 14.62 0.89 -9.11
CA GLY A 272 15.71 1.80 -8.79
C GLY A 272 16.63 1.32 -7.65
N LEU A 273 16.10 0.48 -6.74
CA LEU A 273 16.92 -0.19 -5.74
C LEU A 273 17.90 -1.19 -6.38
N PHE A 274 17.46 -1.95 -7.38
CA PHE A 274 18.25 -3.02 -7.99
C PHE A 274 19.66 -2.54 -8.40
N PRO A 275 20.75 -3.28 -8.09
CA PRO A 275 20.82 -4.59 -7.44
C PRO A 275 20.94 -4.54 -5.89
N ARG A 276 20.62 -3.39 -5.29
CA ARG A 276 20.62 -3.14 -3.85
C ARG A 276 19.24 -3.48 -3.26
N VAL A 277 19.24 -3.75 -1.96
CA VAL A 277 18.02 -3.85 -1.15
C VAL A 277 17.92 -2.71 -0.13
N MET A 278 19.06 -2.10 0.24
CA MET A 278 19.13 -0.85 1.01
C MET A 278 20.33 -0.02 0.53
N ILE A 279 20.14 1.30 0.43
CA ILE A 279 21.17 2.26 0.00
C ILE A 279 21.77 2.92 1.24
N SER A 280 23.10 2.99 1.33
CA SER A 280 23.81 3.68 2.41
C SER A 280 24.05 5.15 2.04
N SER A 281 23.66 6.07 2.91
CA SER A 281 23.99 7.49 2.81
C SER A 281 25.43 7.80 3.27
N ILE A 282 26.11 6.87 3.95
CA ILE A 282 27.49 7.04 4.43
C ILE A 282 28.48 6.77 3.30
N SER A 283 28.31 5.64 2.60
CA SER A 283 29.15 5.27 1.46
C SER A 283 28.47 4.16 0.66
N SER A 284 28.51 4.25 -0.67
CA SER A 284 28.02 3.18 -1.56
C SER A 284 28.72 1.83 -1.34
N LYS A 285 29.89 1.80 -0.69
CA LYS A 285 30.57 0.57 -0.28
C LYS A 285 29.80 -0.21 0.79
N TYR A 286 28.90 0.45 1.52
CA TYR A 286 28.08 -0.13 2.59
C TYR A 286 26.64 -0.40 2.13
N ASP A 287 26.34 -0.22 0.84
CA ASP A 287 25.05 -0.63 0.28
C ASP A 287 24.80 -2.11 0.55
N LEU A 288 23.60 -2.43 1.01
CA LEU A 288 23.22 -3.81 1.21
C LEU A 288 22.75 -4.37 -0.14
N LEU A 289 23.52 -5.28 -0.71
CA LEU A 289 23.26 -5.89 -2.00
C LEU A 289 22.44 -7.16 -1.89
N ILE A 290 21.62 -7.46 -2.92
CA ILE A 290 20.89 -8.73 -3.05
C ILE A 290 21.80 -9.94 -2.79
N GLN A 291 23.04 -9.87 -3.30
CA GLN A 291 24.00 -10.98 -3.21
C GLN A 291 24.49 -11.25 -1.79
N ASN A 292 24.60 -10.20 -0.98
CA ASN A 292 25.17 -10.25 0.37
C ASN A 292 24.07 -10.32 1.43
N ALA A 293 22.83 -10.04 1.07
CA ALA A 293 21.70 -10.02 1.98
C ALA A 293 20.87 -11.31 1.99
N SER A 294 21.03 -12.15 0.97
CA SER A 294 20.19 -13.33 0.75
C SER A 294 20.59 -14.54 1.60
N SER A 295 19.62 -15.42 1.85
CA SER A 295 19.83 -16.74 2.42
C SER A 295 20.67 -17.67 1.52
N SER A 296 21.08 -18.80 2.08
CA SER A 296 21.85 -19.83 1.36
C SER A 296 21.12 -20.33 0.10
N PRO A 297 21.85 -20.81 -0.94
CA PRO A 297 21.23 -21.36 -2.15
C PRO A 297 20.25 -22.51 -1.86
N TYR A 298 20.54 -23.34 -0.86
CA TYR A 298 19.67 -24.43 -0.43
C TYR A 298 18.34 -23.91 0.12
N THR A 299 18.40 -22.92 1.04
CA THR A 299 17.22 -22.27 1.60
C THR A 299 16.35 -21.66 0.52
N LEU A 300 16.94 -20.87 -0.39
CA LEU A 300 16.20 -20.24 -1.49
C LEU A 300 15.55 -21.28 -2.41
N LYS A 301 16.22 -22.40 -2.68
CA LYS A 301 15.67 -23.50 -3.50
C LYS A 301 14.43 -24.10 -2.83
N ILE A 302 14.51 -24.45 -1.55
CA ILE A 302 13.41 -25.07 -0.81
C ILE A 302 12.21 -24.12 -0.75
N MET A 303 12.43 -22.86 -0.36
CA MET A 303 11.36 -21.88 -0.32
C MET A 303 10.73 -21.66 -1.70
N SER A 304 11.52 -21.70 -2.79
CA SER A 304 10.98 -21.51 -4.15
C SER A 304 10.01 -22.63 -4.53
N ILE A 305 10.32 -23.87 -4.14
CA ILE A 305 9.42 -25.01 -4.34
C ILE A 305 8.10 -24.78 -3.59
N VAL A 306 8.17 -24.33 -2.34
CA VAL A 306 6.98 -24.01 -1.52
C VAL A 306 6.19 -22.84 -2.11
N ALA A 307 6.84 -21.77 -2.55
CA ALA A 307 6.18 -20.62 -3.12
C ALA A 307 5.46 -20.96 -4.44
N ILE A 308 6.15 -21.65 -5.35
CA ILE A 308 5.58 -22.03 -6.66
C ILE A 308 4.42 -23.02 -6.48
N SER A 309 4.47 -23.89 -5.46
CA SER A 309 3.37 -24.82 -5.20
C SER A 309 2.18 -24.16 -4.53
N LEU A 310 2.36 -23.29 -3.53
CA LEU A 310 1.27 -22.72 -2.73
C LEU A 310 0.63 -21.46 -3.31
N VAL A 311 1.42 -20.56 -3.92
CA VAL A 311 0.91 -19.26 -4.43
C VAL A 311 -0.25 -19.44 -5.41
N PRO A 312 -0.24 -20.38 -6.38
CA PRO A 312 -1.39 -20.60 -7.27
C PRO A 312 -2.69 -20.92 -6.53
N PHE A 313 -2.63 -21.72 -5.45
CA PHE A 313 -3.82 -22.03 -4.65
C PHE A 313 -4.32 -20.82 -3.88
N VAL A 314 -3.41 -20.04 -3.30
CA VAL A 314 -3.75 -18.79 -2.60
C VAL A 314 -4.42 -17.82 -3.56
N LEU A 315 -3.84 -17.60 -4.75
CA LEU A 315 -4.43 -16.73 -5.77
C LEU A 315 -5.81 -17.21 -6.25
N ALA A 316 -5.97 -18.52 -6.49
CA ALA A 316 -7.24 -19.09 -6.90
C ALA A 316 -8.32 -18.88 -5.82
N TYR A 317 -7.99 -19.12 -4.55
CA TYR A 317 -8.89 -18.87 -3.43
C TYR A 317 -9.23 -17.38 -3.29
N THR A 318 -8.24 -16.48 -3.41
CA THR A 318 -8.47 -15.03 -3.38
C THR A 318 -9.42 -14.61 -4.50
N VAL A 319 -9.16 -15.01 -5.75
CA VAL A 319 -10.04 -14.72 -6.89
C VAL A 319 -11.45 -15.24 -6.65
N TRP A 320 -11.59 -16.46 -6.13
CA TRP A 320 -12.87 -17.04 -5.78
C TRP A 320 -13.61 -16.23 -4.70
N ALA A 321 -12.94 -15.81 -3.63
CA ALA A 321 -13.52 -14.99 -2.58
C ALA A 321 -14.05 -13.65 -3.13
N TYR A 322 -13.26 -12.94 -3.93
CA TYR A 322 -13.69 -11.69 -4.58
C TYR A 322 -14.85 -11.91 -5.55
N TYR A 323 -14.89 -13.04 -6.25
CA TYR A 323 -16.01 -13.40 -7.13
C TYR A 323 -17.30 -13.62 -6.33
N ILE A 324 -17.23 -14.31 -5.19
CA ILE A 324 -18.38 -14.56 -4.31
C ILE A 324 -18.95 -13.23 -3.78
N PHE A 325 -18.08 -12.35 -3.27
CA PHE A 325 -18.47 -11.06 -2.68
C PHE A 325 -18.55 -9.91 -3.69
N ARG A 326 -18.73 -10.17 -5.00
CA ARG A 326 -18.70 -9.12 -6.04
C ARG A 326 -19.88 -8.14 -6.01
N LYS A 327 -21.04 -8.55 -5.50
CA LYS A 327 -22.29 -7.75 -5.54
C LYS A 327 -22.14 -6.43 -4.79
N ARG A 328 -22.89 -5.41 -5.23
CA ARG A 328 -22.92 -4.11 -4.56
C ARG A 328 -23.72 -4.16 -3.26
N ILE A 329 -23.32 -3.32 -2.32
CA ILE A 329 -23.96 -3.09 -1.03
C ILE A 329 -24.92 -1.91 -1.18
N SER A 330 -26.19 -2.14 -0.90
CA SER A 330 -27.25 -1.14 -0.89
C SER A 330 -27.75 -0.92 0.53
N LEU A 331 -28.05 0.32 0.90
CA LEU A 331 -28.80 0.58 2.13
C LEU A 331 -30.17 -0.10 2.07
N PRO A 332 -30.65 -0.70 3.17
CA PRO A 332 -32.00 -1.23 3.22
C PRO A 332 -32.99 -0.10 2.93
N VAL A 333 -33.95 -0.37 2.04
CA VAL A 333 -35.08 0.55 1.82
C VAL A 333 -35.88 0.56 3.11
N ILE A 334 -35.79 1.63 3.88
CA ILE A 334 -36.72 1.88 4.98
C ILE A 334 -38.05 2.19 4.31
N VAL A 335 -38.90 1.18 4.14
CA VAL A 335 -40.32 1.41 3.85
C VAL A 335 -40.87 2.08 5.09
N THR A 336 -40.95 3.41 5.10
CA THR A 336 -41.81 4.13 6.03
C THR A 336 -43.24 3.76 5.67
N GLY A 337 -43.69 2.62 6.18
CA GLY A 337 -45.09 2.24 6.12
C GLY A 337 -45.87 3.23 6.97
N ASP A 338 -46.54 4.15 6.30
CA ASP A 338 -47.77 4.76 6.80
C ASP A 338 -48.74 3.65 7.22
N LYS A 339 -49.54 3.96 8.25
CA LYS A 339 -50.63 3.12 8.76
C LYS A 339 -51.60 2.67 7.68
#